data_AF-A0A967GCY1-F1
#
_entry.id   AF-A0A967GCY1-F1
#
_cell.length_a   1.000
_cell.length_b   1.000
_cell.length_c   1.000
_cell.angle_alpha   90.00
_cell.angle_beta   90.00
_cell.angle_gamma   90.00
#
_symmetry.space_group_name_H-M   'P 1'
#
loop_
_entity.id
_entity.type
_entity.pdbx_description
1 polymer ?
#
loop_
_entity_poly.entity_id
_entity_poly.type
_entity_poly.pdbx_seq_one_letter_code
_entity_poly.pdbx_strand_id
1 'polypeptide(L)'
;MEQGKDPRAPRAAIVQHPDVRNMLMTMKALTEGTRALIYAAAFYADMARHGPGETRQHYQDLVDILTPVAKNAGADQGFEAVRLGMQVLGGVGFTEEFPLAQHLRDTKIASIYEGTTGIQALDLVTRKLRLRGGELFATLLREIGDLQPEGVQ
;
A
#
# COMPACT_ATOMS: atom_id res chain seq x y z
N MET A 1 3.84 -8.88 30.34
CA MET A 1 2.73 -9.79 30.00
C MET A 1 1.96 -10.15 31.28
N GLU A 2 1.40 -9.15 31.99
CA GLU A 2 0.86 -9.35 33.35
C GLU A 2 -0.63 -8.96 33.49
N GLN A 3 -1.24 -8.39 32.44
CA GLN A 3 -2.60 -7.83 32.47
C GLN A 3 -3.76 -8.85 32.30
N GLY A 4 -3.51 -10.16 32.38
CA GLY A 4 -4.52 -11.19 32.06
C GLY A 4 -4.92 -12.13 33.19
N LYS A 5 -4.39 -11.96 34.41
CA LYS A 5 -4.51 -13.00 35.46
C LYS A 5 -5.53 -12.71 36.57
N ASP A 6 -5.99 -11.48 36.76
CA ASP A 6 -7.02 -11.16 37.77
C ASP A 6 -8.40 -10.97 37.11
N PRO A 7 -9.37 -11.89 37.33
CA PRO A 7 -10.73 -11.74 36.83
C PRO A 7 -11.50 -10.53 37.37
N ARG A 8 -11.00 -9.89 38.44
CA ARG A 8 -11.59 -8.69 39.06
C ARG A 8 -10.97 -7.40 38.55
N ALA A 9 -9.94 -7.49 37.70
CA ALA A 9 -9.33 -6.31 37.11
C ALA A 9 -10.38 -5.48 36.32
N PRO A 10 -10.29 -4.14 36.33
CA PRO A 10 -11.15 -3.29 35.52
C PRO A 10 -11.06 -3.66 34.04
N ARG A 11 -12.19 -3.61 33.32
CA ARG A 11 -12.19 -3.86 31.87
C ARG A 11 -11.39 -2.77 31.15
N ALA A 12 -10.46 -3.18 30.30
CA ALA A 12 -9.72 -2.29 29.43
C ALA A 12 -10.44 -2.09 28.09
N ALA A 13 -10.28 -0.92 27.48
CA ALA A 13 -10.70 -0.71 26.09
C ALA A 13 -9.85 -1.59 25.15
N ILE A 14 -10.42 -2.06 24.03
CA ILE A 14 -9.75 -3.04 23.17
C ILE A 14 -8.41 -2.55 22.61
N VAL A 15 -8.27 -1.24 22.38
CA VAL A 15 -7.02 -0.58 21.94
C VAL A 15 -5.88 -0.74 22.95
N GLN A 16 -6.16 -1.15 24.18
CA GLN A 16 -5.13 -1.41 25.17
C GLN A 16 -4.47 -2.79 24.97
N HIS A 17 -5.10 -3.70 24.23
CA HIS A 17 -4.53 -5.02 23.94
C HIS A 17 -3.45 -4.93 22.86
N PRO A 18 -2.27 -5.56 23.05
CA PRO A 18 -1.16 -5.48 22.10
C PRO A 18 -1.53 -5.91 20.68
N ASP A 19 -2.33 -6.96 20.53
CA ASP A 19 -2.76 -7.48 19.23
C ASP A 19 -3.63 -6.46 18.45
N VAL A 20 -4.60 -5.84 19.14
CA VAL A 20 -5.45 -4.79 18.54
C VAL A 20 -4.62 -3.58 18.15
N ARG A 21 -3.65 -3.14 18.97
CA ARG A 21 -2.72 -2.06 18.59
C ARG A 21 -1.91 -2.42 17.36
N ASN A 22 -1.42 -3.65 17.28
CA ASN A 22 -0.63 -4.12 16.14
C ASN A 22 -1.47 -4.12 14.85
N MET A 23 -2.72 -4.58 14.90
CA MET A 23 -3.64 -4.52 13.76
C MET A 23 -3.91 -3.07 13.34
N LEU A 24 -4.22 -2.18 14.29
CA LEU A 24 -4.47 -0.77 14.00
C LEU A 24 -3.23 -0.05 13.43
N MET A 25 -2.04 -0.34 13.95
CA MET A 25 -0.79 0.21 13.44
C MET A 25 -0.47 -0.32 12.04
N THR A 26 -0.74 -1.61 11.78
CA THR A 26 -0.62 -2.20 10.44
C THR A 26 -1.59 -1.51 9.47
N MET A 27 -2.87 -1.36 9.83
CA MET A 27 -3.86 -0.64 9.01
C MET A 27 -3.41 0.78 8.69
N LYS A 28 -2.89 1.51 9.68
CA LYS A 28 -2.35 2.86 9.51
C LYS A 28 -1.18 2.87 8.54
N ALA A 29 -0.17 2.01 8.77
CA ALA A 29 1.03 1.94 7.94
C ALA A 29 0.71 1.57 6.48
N LEU A 30 -0.18 0.60 6.27
CA LEU A 30 -0.67 0.24 4.93
C LEU A 30 -1.36 1.44 4.29
N THR A 31 -2.35 2.04 4.96
CA THR A 31 -3.12 3.16 4.39
C THR A 31 -2.25 4.36 4.04
N GLU A 32 -1.34 4.76 4.94
CA GLU A 32 -0.47 5.93 4.74
C GLU A 32 0.61 5.63 3.69
N GLY A 33 1.20 4.44 3.71
CA GLY A 33 2.19 4.00 2.73
C GLY A 33 1.61 3.91 1.32
N THR A 34 0.44 3.28 1.15
CA THR A 34 -0.26 3.21 -0.14
C THR A 34 -0.61 4.62 -0.65
N ARG A 35 -1.10 5.50 0.23
CA ARG A 35 -1.44 6.88 -0.15
C ARG A 35 -0.22 7.65 -0.63
N ALA A 36 0.90 7.54 0.08
CA ALA A 36 2.16 8.16 -0.33
C ALA A 36 2.63 7.65 -1.70
N LEU A 37 2.58 6.34 -1.93
CA LEU A 37 2.92 5.73 -3.22
C LEU A 37 2.03 6.24 -4.36
N ILE A 38 0.71 6.29 -4.15
CA ILE A 38 -0.24 6.79 -5.17
C ILE A 38 0.01 8.26 -5.47
N TYR A 39 0.24 9.09 -4.44
CA TYR A 39 0.51 10.51 -4.64
C TYR A 39 1.84 10.76 -5.32
N ALA A 40 2.88 10.00 -4.99
CA ALA A 40 4.16 10.06 -5.70
C ALA A 40 3.97 9.70 -7.20
N ALA A 41 3.30 8.59 -7.49
CA ALA A 41 3.01 8.17 -8.87
C ALA A 41 2.18 9.22 -9.63
N ALA A 42 1.20 9.84 -8.99
CA ALA A 42 0.40 10.92 -9.57
C ALA A 42 1.24 12.16 -9.88
N PHE A 43 2.10 12.58 -8.93
CA PHE A 43 3.03 13.68 -9.13
C PHE A 43 3.97 13.41 -10.30
N TYR A 44 4.56 12.21 -10.38
CA TYR A 44 5.42 11.83 -11.51
C TYR A 44 4.65 11.81 -12.83
N ALA A 45 3.38 11.39 -12.84
CA ALA A 45 2.54 11.42 -14.04
C ALA A 45 2.29 12.85 -14.53
N ASP A 46 2.04 13.79 -13.63
CA ASP A 46 1.89 15.21 -13.98
C ASP A 46 3.20 15.78 -14.50
N MET A 47 4.33 15.48 -13.86
CA MET A 47 5.64 15.96 -14.31
C MET A 47 6.07 15.37 -15.66
N ALA A 48 5.74 14.09 -15.94
CA ALA A 48 5.99 13.48 -17.24
C ALA A 48 5.19 14.15 -18.37
N ARG A 49 3.95 14.60 -18.08
CA ARG A 49 3.06 15.22 -19.07
C ARG A 49 3.29 16.72 -19.24
N HIS A 50 3.51 17.42 -18.14
CA HIS A 50 3.44 18.88 -18.05
C HIS A 50 4.74 19.52 -17.56
N GLY A 51 5.69 18.73 -17.05
CA GLY A 51 6.97 19.24 -16.56
C GLY A 51 7.93 19.71 -17.68
N PRO A 52 9.10 20.25 -17.28
CA PRO A 52 10.16 20.67 -18.20
C PRO A 52 10.63 19.52 -19.09
N GLY A 53 10.85 19.81 -20.37
CA GLY A 53 11.16 18.79 -21.39
C GLY A 53 12.36 17.92 -21.04
N GLU A 54 13.36 18.48 -20.38
CA GLU A 54 14.61 17.84 -19.94
C GLU A 54 14.36 16.74 -18.91
N THR A 55 13.30 16.87 -18.10
CA THR A 55 12.99 15.94 -17.00
C THR A 55 11.86 14.96 -17.35
N ARG A 56 11.14 15.18 -18.45
CA ARG A 56 9.96 14.37 -18.81
C ARG A 56 10.27 12.88 -18.91
N GLN A 57 11.38 12.51 -19.51
CA GLN A 57 11.74 11.10 -19.66
C GLN A 57 12.02 10.43 -18.30
N HIS A 58 12.70 11.14 -17.39
CA HIS A 58 12.96 10.65 -16.04
C HIS A 58 11.64 10.36 -15.30
N TYR A 59 10.69 11.30 -15.35
CA TYR A 59 9.38 11.09 -14.72
C TYR A 59 8.54 10.03 -15.43
N GLN A 60 8.61 9.93 -16.77
CA GLN A 60 7.93 8.88 -17.51
C GLN A 60 8.47 7.50 -17.13
N ASP A 61 9.78 7.37 -16.89
CA ASP A 61 10.39 6.12 -16.44
C ASP A 61 9.86 5.69 -15.06
N LEU A 62 9.76 6.64 -14.12
CA LEU A 62 9.17 6.42 -12.79
C LEU A 62 7.70 6.01 -12.87
N VAL A 63 6.91 6.68 -13.70
CA VAL A 63 5.49 6.33 -13.93
C VAL A 63 5.37 4.92 -14.50
N ASP A 64 6.17 4.59 -15.51
CA ASP A 64 6.07 3.32 -16.20
C ASP A 64 6.37 2.12 -15.31
N ILE A 65 7.28 2.28 -14.34
CA ILE A 65 7.61 1.22 -13.37
C ILE A 65 6.68 1.23 -12.15
N LEU A 66 6.26 2.40 -11.65
CA LEU A 66 5.43 2.50 -10.45
C LEU A 66 3.96 2.24 -10.70
N THR A 67 3.44 2.44 -11.92
CA THR A 67 2.02 2.18 -12.23
C THR A 67 1.56 0.76 -11.86
N PRO A 68 2.21 -0.34 -12.32
CA PRO A 68 1.82 -1.69 -11.92
C PRO A 68 2.04 -1.96 -10.42
N VAL A 69 3.06 -1.33 -9.81
CA VAL A 69 3.34 -1.46 -8.37
C VAL A 69 2.23 -0.80 -7.54
N ALA A 70 1.86 0.43 -7.86
CA ALA A 70 0.81 1.18 -7.18
C ALA A 70 -0.56 0.49 -7.34
N LYS A 71 -0.84 -0.08 -8.51
CA LYS A 71 -2.06 -0.87 -8.75
C LYS A 71 -2.12 -2.08 -7.82
N ASN A 72 -1.09 -2.92 -7.83
CA ASN A 72 -1.07 -4.15 -7.02
C ASN A 72 -1.01 -3.85 -5.54
N ALA A 73 -0.12 -2.94 -5.11
CA ALA A 73 -0.01 -2.54 -3.72
C ALA A 73 -1.34 -1.97 -3.21
N GLY A 74 -1.97 -1.06 -3.94
CA GLY A 74 -3.25 -0.50 -3.55
C GLY A 74 -4.37 -1.53 -3.42
N ALA A 75 -4.45 -2.49 -4.36
CA ALA A 75 -5.44 -3.55 -4.32
C ALA A 75 -5.24 -4.48 -3.10
N ASP A 76 -4.03 -5.01 -2.92
CA ASP A 76 -3.76 -6.01 -1.88
C ASP A 76 -3.72 -5.37 -0.48
N GLN A 77 -3.07 -4.20 -0.33
CA GLN A 77 -2.98 -3.50 0.95
C GLN A 77 -4.33 -2.92 1.38
N GLY A 78 -5.14 -2.44 0.43
CA GLY A 78 -6.50 -1.96 0.70
C GLY A 78 -7.40 -3.08 1.23
N PHE A 79 -7.38 -4.24 0.57
CA PHE A 79 -8.12 -5.42 1.03
C PHE A 79 -7.66 -5.87 2.42
N GLU A 80 -6.35 -5.92 2.66
CA GLU A 80 -5.78 -6.32 3.94
C GLU A 80 -6.15 -5.35 5.08
N ALA A 81 -6.13 -4.04 4.83
CA ALA A 81 -6.54 -3.05 5.82
C ALA A 81 -8.01 -3.22 6.24
N VAL A 82 -8.91 -3.49 5.29
CA VAL A 82 -10.33 -3.76 5.59
C VAL A 82 -10.51 -5.08 6.35
N ARG A 83 -9.78 -6.13 5.95
CA ARG A 83 -9.78 -7.43 6.64
C ARG A 83 -9.36 -7.29 8.10
N LEU A 84 -8.29 -6.54 8.37
CA LEU A 84 -7.84 -6.24 9.73
C LEU A 84 -8.86 -5.41 10.50
N GLY A 85 -9.49 -4.42 9.87
CA GLY A 85 -10.57 -3.64 10.48
C GLY A 85 -11.73 -4.53 10.93
N MET A 86 -12.12 -5.51 10.10
CA MET A 86 -13.17 -6.46 10.45
C MET A 86 -12.79 -7.30 11.66
N GLN A 87 -11.53 -7.76 11.71
CA GLN A 87 -11.00 -8.49 12.87
C GLN A 87 -10.98 -7.65 14.14
N VAL A 88 -10.64 -6.35 14.05
CA VAL A 88 -10.65 -5.41 15.18
C VAL A 88 -12.05 -5.24 15.78
N LEU A 89 -13.09 -5.22 14.95
CA LEU A 89 -14.48 -5.15 15.43
C LEU A 89 -15.01 -6.51 15.96
N GLY A 90 -14.32 -7.62 15.68
CA GLY A 90 -14.78 -8.95 16.05
C GLY A 90 -16.09 -9.32 15.34
N GLY A 91 -16.99 -10.03 16.05
CA GLY A 91 -18.21 -10.59 15.44
C GLY A 91 -19.13 -9.54 14.80
N VAL A 92 -19.21 -8.32 15.36
CA VAL A 92 -20.05 -7.26 14.79
C VAL A 92 -19.49 -6.74 13.47
N GLY A 93 -18.18 -6.86 13.24
CA GLY A 93 -17.54 -6.49 11.97
C GLY A 93 -17.97 -7.37 10.79
N PHE A 94 -18.48 -8.58 11.06
CA PHE A 94 -19.01 -9.48 10.03
C PHE A 94 -20.48 -9.19 9.68
N THR A 95 -21.15 -8.33 10.45
CA THR A 95 -22.54 -7.94 10.18
C THR A 95 -22.58 -6.81 9.15
N GLU A 96 -23.71 -6.68 8.45
CA GLU A 96 -23.95 -5.58 7.51
C GLU A 96 -24.36 -4.27 8.21
N GLU A 97 -24.43 -4.25 9.56
CA GLU A 97 -24.66 -3.02 10.33
C GLU A 97 -23.44 -2.08 10.29
N PHE A 98 -22.25 -2.63 10.03
CA PHE A 98 -21.01 -1.88 9.86
C PHE A 98 -20.52 -1.99 8.42
N PRO A 99 -19.89 -0.94 7.86
CA PRO A 99 -19.56 -0.88 6.44
C PRO A 99 -18.43 -1.83 6.03
N LEU A 100 -17.72 -2.45 6.98
CA LEU A 100 -16.53 -3.27 6.67
C LEU A 100 -16.87 -4.53 5.88
N ALA A 101 -18.02 -5.16 6.12
CA ALA A 101 -18.48 -6.29 5.33
C ALA A 101 -18.67 -5.90 3.85
N GLN A 102 -19.26 -4.73 3.60
CA GLN A 102 -19.36 -4.17 2.26
C GLN A 102 -17.99 -3.81 1.68
N HIS A 103 -17.15 -3.08 2.43
CA HIS A 103 -15.81 -2.70 1.96
C HIS A 103 -14.96 -3.92 1.59
N LEU A 104 -15.08 -5.04 2.30
CA LEU A 104 -14.33 -6.26 2.01
C LEU A 104 -14.74 -6.85 0.65
N ARG A 105 -16.04 -6.84 0.34
CA ARG A 105 -16.58 -7.25 -0.96
C ARG A 105 -16.13 -6.30 -2.07
N ASP A 106 -16.28 -5.00 -1.84
CA ASP A 106 -16.03 -3.95 -2.85
C ASP A 106 -14.54 -3.80 -3.15
N THR A 107 -13.65 -3.98 -2.17
CA THR A 107 -12.19 -3.87 -2.40
C THR A 107 -11.62 -5.08 -3.14
N LYS A 108 -12.26 -6.26 -3.04
CA LYS A 108 -11.69 -7.49 -3.63
C LYS A 108 -11.58 -7.42 -5.16
N ILE A 109 -12.48 -6.69 -5.82
CA ILE A 109 -12.45 -6.54 -7.29
C ILE A 109 -11.16 -5.85 -7.78
N ALA A 110 -10.52 -5.02 -6.94
CA ALA A 110 -9.34 -4.26 -7.31
C ALA A 110 -8.15 -5.16 -7.69
N SER A 111 -8.05 -6.37 -7.12
CA SER A 111 -7.00 -7.34 -7.46
C SER A 111 -7.29 -8.10 -8.76
N ILE A 112 -8.47 -7.93 -9.35
CA ILE A 112 -8.99 -8.73 -10.47
C ILE A 112 -9.12 -7.90 -11.75
N TYR A 113 -9.77 -6.75 -11.69
CA TYR A 113 -9.98 -5.91 -12.87
C TYR A 113 -8.67 -5.24 -13.36
N GLU A 114 -8.68 -4.71 -14.59
CA GLU A 114 -7.55 -3.95 -15.17
C GLU A 114 -6.19 -4.67 -15.06
N GLY A 115 -6.23 -6.00 -15.21
CA GLY A 115 -5.09 -6.91 -15.03
C GLY A 115 -4.98 -7.45 -13.61
N THR A 116 -5.07 -8.77 -13.47
CA THR A 116 -4.94 -9.44 -12.16
C THR A 116 -3.57 -9.22 -11.53
N THR A 117 -3.45 -9.40 -10.21
CA THR A 117 -2.16 -9.25 -9.49
C THR A 117 -1.03 -10.04 -10.17
N GLY A 118 -1.30 -11.27 -10.61
CA GLY A 118 -0.33 -12.11 -11.31
C GLY A 118 0.07 -11.56 -12.69
N ILE A 119 -0.88 -11.02 -13.46
CA ILE A 119 -0.58 -10.40 -14.76
C ILE A 119 0.25 -9.12 -14.58
N GLN A 120 -0.09 -8.29 -13.60
CA GLN A 120 0.66 -7.07 -13.27
C GLN A 120 2.08 -7.40 -12.77
N ALA A 121 2.25 -8.46 -11.97
CA ALA A 121 3.55 -8.94 -11.54
C ALA A 121 4.38 -9.49 -12.72
N LEU A 122 3.74 -10.24 -13.62
CA LEU A 122 4.38 -10.73 -14.84
C LEU A 122 4.83 -9.57 -15.74
N ASP A 123 3.98 -8.57 -15.94
CA ASP A 123 4.31 -7.36 -16.70
C ASP A 123 5.53 -6.63 -16.11
N LEU A 124 5.53 -6.44 -14.78
CA LEU A 124 6.64 -5.81 -14.08
C LEU A 124 7.95 -6.56 -14.32
N VAL A 125 7.98 -7.87 -14.03
CA VAL A 125 9.20 -8.69 -14.08
C VAL A 125 9.69 -8.90 -15.51
N THR A 126 8.78 -9.20 -16.44
CA THR A 126 9.17 -9.61 -17.79
C THR A 126 9.39 -8.42 -18.73
N ARG A 127 8.64 -7.33 -18.55
CA ARG A 127 8.69 -6.17 -19.45
C ARG A 127 9.30 -4.94 -18.79
N LYS A 128 8.73 -4.45 -17.68
CA LYS A 128 9.12 -3.15 -17.11
C LYS A 128 10.54 -3.11 -16.58
N LEU A 129 10.97 -4.16 -15.85
CA LEU A 129 12.33 -4.24 -15.31
C LEU A 129 13.43 -4.33 -16.39
N ARG A 130 13.11 -4.78 -17.60
CA ARG A 130 14.07 -4.96 -18.70
C ARG A 130 13.98 -3.84 -19.74
N LEU A 131 12.96 -2.99 -19.63
CA LEU A 131 12.69 -1.95 -20.60
C LEU A 131 13.88 -0.97 -20.65
N ARG A 132 14.26 -0.56 -21.87
CA ARG A 132 15.41 0.33 -22.10
C ARG A 132 16.70 -0.15 -21.43
N GLY A 133 16.91 -1.46 -21.39
CA GLY A 133 18.11 -2.04 -20.74
C GLY A 133 18.10 -1.98 -19.22
N GLY A 134 16.92 -1.80 -18.60
CA GLY A 134 16.77 -1.68 -17.15
C GLY A 134 16.78 -0.25 -16.62
N GLU A 135 16.78 0.75 -17.50
CA GLU A 135 16.90 2.16 -17.12
C GLU A 135 15.75 2.65 -16.22
N LEU A 136 14.54 2.12 -16.41
CA LEU A 136 13.39 2.45 -15.56
C LEU A 136 13.64 2.07 -14.10
N PHE A 137 14.17 0.86 -13.88
CA PHE A 137 14.48 0.37 -12.56
C PHE A 137 15.67 1.11 -11.94
N ALA A 138 16.71 1.38 -12.74
CA ALA A 138 17.84 2.19 -12.31
C ALA A 138 17.40 3.60 -11.88
N THR A 139 16.45 4.20 -12.60
CA THR A 139 15.86 5.50 -12.25
C THR A 139 15.15 5.46 -10.90
N LEU A 140 14.31 4.44 -10.68
CA LEU A 140 13.65 4.25 -9.39
C LEU A 140 14.65 4.08 -8.24
N LEU A 141 15.73 3.32 -8.44
CA LEU A 141 16.76 3.13 -7.41
C LEU A 141 17.49 4.43 -7.06
N ARG A 142 17.75 5.29 -8.05
CA ARG A 142 18.34 6.62 -7.80
C ARG A 142 17.38 7.49 -6.98
N GLU A 143 16.11 7.54 -7.37
CA GLU A 143 15.09 8.27 -6.62
C GLU A 143 15.02 7.82 -5.15
N ILE A 144 15.05 6.50 -4.90
CA ILE A 144 15.06 5.96 -3.53
C ILE A 144 16.36 6.30 -2.80
N GLY A 145 17.50 6.26 -3.48
CA GLY A 145 18.80 6.64 -2.92
C GLY A 145 18.83 8.09 -2.45
N ASP A 146 18.23 8.99 -3.23
CA ASP A 146 18.16 10.42 -2.92
C ASP A 146 17.24 10.73 -1.72
N LEU A 147 16.35 9.80 -1.36
CA LEU A 147 15.51 9.90 -0.15
C LEU A 147 16.26 9.51 1.13
N GLN A 148 17.44 8.90 1.04
CA GLN A 148 18.21 8.55 2.23
C GLN A 148 18.73 9.83 2.90
N PRO A 149 18.48 10.05 4.20
CA PRO A 149 19.05 11.20 4.90
C PRO A 149 20.58 11.08 4.91
N GLU A 150 21.28 12.21 4.70
CA GLU A 150 22.72 12.28 4.91
C GLU A 150 23.05 11.79 6.33
N GLY A 151 23.67 10.61 6.45
CA GLY A 151 24.18 10.11 7.73
C GLY A 151 23.81 8.68 8.14
N VAL A 152 23.18 7.86 7.28
CA VAL A 152 23.05 6.41 7.55
C VAL A 152 23.97 5.64 6.60
N GLN A 153 25.23 5.48 7.01
CA GLN A 153 26.12 4.41 6.55
C GLN A 153 25.86 3.14 7.35
#